data_AF-A0A8T8I651-F1
#
_entry.id   AF-A0A8T8I651-F1
#
_cell.length_a   1.000
_cell.length_b   1.000
_cell.length_c   1.000
_cell.angle_alpha   90.00
_cell.angle_beta   90.00
_cell.angle_gamma   90.00
#
_symmetry.space_group_name_H-M   'P 1'
#
loop_
_entity.id
_entity.type
_entity.pdbx_description
1 polymer ?
#
loop_
_entity_poly.entity_id
_entity_poly.type
_entity_poly.pdbx_seq_one_letter_code
_entity_poly.pdbx_strand_id
1 'polypeptide(L)'
;MIENSSADLVLLNAETTVTVTREEDHQAELAGYPVAPGMQRHVAVELAWCTVESGRHRGERAVEVRLDGRRVGELTHLMSQRYAPLVVQLTARGSRPGCRAVLQA
;
A
#
# COMPACT_ATOMS: atom_id res chain seq x y z
N MET A 1 17.25 7.72 -9.55
CA MET A 1 15.82 7.45 -9.85
C MET A 1 15.58 5.98 -9.52
N ILE A 2 14.69 5.68 -8.58
CA ILE A 2 14.39 4.28 -8.21
C ILE A 2 13.39 3.72 -9.21
N GLU A 3 13.70 2.53 -9.74
CA GLU A 3 12.77 1.74 -10.55
C GLU A 3 11.87 0.94 -9.62
N ASN A 4 10.55 1.03 -9.80
CA ASN A 4 9.59 0.29 -9.01
C ASN A 4 9.43 -1.12 -9.58
N SER A 5 9.74 -2.15 -8.78
CA SER A 5 9.62 -3.54 -9.22
C SER A 5 8.28 -4.17 -8.79
N SER A 6 7.64 -4.88 -9.72
CA SER A 6 6.41 -5.65 -9.47
C SER A 6 6.59 -7.16 -9.62
N ALA A 7 7.81 -7.63 -9.93
CA ALA A 7 8.07 -9.00 -10.37
C ALA A 7 7.63 -10.09 -9.38
N ASP A 8 7.62 -9.78 -8.08
CA ASP A 8 7.26 -10.73 -7.01
C ASP A 8 5.84 -10.51 -6.46
N LEU A 9 5.04 -9.63 -7.08
CA LEU A 9 3.71 -9.27 -6.60
C LEU A 9 2.60 -9.95 -7.40
N VAL A 10 1.64 -10.53 -6.68
CA VAL A 10 0.36 -10.92 -7.26
C VAL A 10 -0.55 -9.69 -7.25
N LEU A 11 -0.60 -9.00 -8.39
CA LEU A 11 -1.41 -7.78 -8.54
C LEU A 11 -2.90 -8.10 -8.46
N LEU A 12 -3.57 -7.53 -7.46
CA LEU A 12 -5.01 -7.55 -7.32
C LEU A 12 -5.65 -6.65 -8.38
N ASN A 13 -6.80 -7.07 -8.91
CA ASN A 13 -7.60 -6.22 -9.76
C ASN A 13 -8.13 -5.03 -8.95
N ALA A 14 -7.67 -3.83 -9.30
CA ALA A 14 -8.12 -2.60 -8.69
C ALA A 14 -9.52 -2.24 -9.21
N GLU A 15 -10.56 -2.82 -8.60
CA GLU A 15 -11.96 -2.46 -8.90
C GLU A 15 -12.31 -1.04 -8.42
N THR A 16 -11.53 -0.48 -7.50
CA THR A 16 -11.75 0.83 -6.88
C THR A 16 -10.43 1.43 -6.43
N THR A 17 -10.22 2.72 -6.73
CA THR A 17 -9.12 3.50 -6.16
C THR A 17 -9.41 3.76 -4.69
N VAL A 18 -8.46 3.43 -3.83
CA VAL A 18 -8.54 3.65 -2.38
C VAL A 18 -7.45 4.62 -1.94
N THR A 19 -7.79 5.49 -1.00
CA THR A 19 -6.84 6.42 -0.39
C THR A 19 -5.97 5.67 0.62
N VAL A 20 -4.66 5.82 0.46
CA VAL A 20 -3.66 5.48 1.49
C VAL A 20 -3.66 6.61 2.50
N THR A 21 -3.50 6.27 3.77
CA THR A 21 -3.46 7.21 4.88
C THR A 21 -2.15 7.10 5.63
N ARG A 22 -1.79 8.16 6.37
CA ARG A 22 -0.51 8.30 7.10
C ARG A 22 0.71 8.37 6.19
N GLU A 23 0.54 8.72 4.92
CA GLU A 23 1.64 8.95 3.99
C GLU A 23 2.53 10.13 4.42
N GLU A 24 2.01 11.06 5.22
CA GLU A 24 2.76 12.18 5.80
C GLU A 24 3.90 11.70 6.72
N ASP A 25 3.77 10.52 7.32
CA ASP A 25 4.80 9.92 8.17
C ASP A 25 5.93 9.24 7.35
N HIS A 26 5.77 9.15 6.03
CA HIS A 26 6.61 8.37 5.12
C HIS A 26 7.19 9.18 3.95
N GLN A 27 7.39 10.49 4.14
CA GLN A 27 7.89 11.39 3.10
C GLN A 27 9.32 11.04 2.64
N ALA A 28 10.15 10.45 3.51
CA ALA A 28 11.51 10.06 3.16
C ALA A 28 11.54 8.94 2.11
N GLU A 29 10.62 7.98 2.24
CA GLU A 29 10.43 6.86 1.31
C GLU A 29 9.82 7.34 0.00
N LEU A 30 8.80 8.19 0.08
CA LEU A 30 8.13 8.75 -1.10
C LEU A 30 9.02 9.69 -1.90
N ALA A 31 9.98 10.39 -1.26
CA ALA A 31 10.96 11.24 -1.93
C ALA A 31 11.86 10.47 -2.94
N GLY A 32 12.00 9.15 -2.79
CA GLY A 32 12.67 8.29 -3.77
C GLY A 32 11.93 8.19 -5.11
N TYR A 33 10.67 8.63 -5.13
CA TYR A 33 9.73 8.52 -6.24
C TYR A 33 9.17 9.88 -6.65
N PRO A 34 10.02 10.82 -7.10
CA PRO A 34 9.57 12.17 -7.44
C PRO A 34 8.52 12.14 -8.56
N VAL A 35 7.50 12.97 -8.40
CA VAL A 35 6.45 13.23 -9.38
C VAL A 35 6.50 14.72 -9.72
N ALA A 36 6.56 15.05 -11.01
CA ALA A 36 6.55 16.45 -11.44
C ALA A 36 5.18 17.08 -11.20
N PRO A 37 5.08 18.41 -10.95
CA PRO A 37 3.81 19.09 -10.78
C PRO A 37 2.85 18.82 -11.95
N GLY A 38 1.61 18.44 -11.64
CA GLY A 38 0.59 18.09 -12.64
C GLY A 38 0.77 16.73 -13.31
N MET A 39 1.77 15.94 -12.91
CA MET A 39 1.96 14.56 -13.38
C MET A 39 1.47 13.54 -12.34
N GLN A 40 1.24 12.32 -12.83
CA GLN A 40 0.99 11.16 -11.99
C GLN A 40 2.02 10.08 -12.31
N ARG A 41 2.41 9.32 -11.29
CA ARG A 41 3.28 8.16 -11.44
C ARG A 41 2.58 6.92 -10.93
N HIS A 42 2.46 5.91 -11.79
CA HIS A 42 1.98 4.59 -11.39
C HIS A 42 3.13 3.78 -10.79
N VAL A 43 2.88 3.19 -9.64
CA VAL A 43 3.80 2.27 -8.96
C VAL A 43 3.03 1.04 -8.49
N ALA A 44 3.68 -0.11 -8.47
CA ALA A 44 3.24 -1.31 -7.79
C ALA A 44 3.64 -1.22 -6.31
N VAL A 45 2.68 -1.51 -5.44
CA VAL A 45 2.85 -1.56 -4.00
C VAL A 45 2.44 -2.93 -3.50
N GLU A 46 3.08 -3.38 -2.43
CA GLU A 46 2.68 -4.55 -1.67
C GLU A 46 1.62 -4.16 -0.64
N LEU A 47 0.64 -5.04 -0.44
CA LEU A 47 -0.31 -4.97 0.66
C LEU A 47 0.09 -6.00 1.71
N ALA A 48 0.46 -5.51 2.90
CA ALA A 48 0.90 -6.34 4.00
C ALA A 48 0.03 -6.10 5.25
N TRP A 49 0.22 -6.93 6.27
CA TRP A 49 -0.49 -6.79 7.53
C TRP A 49 0.26 -5.88 8.49
N CYS A 50 -0.46 -4.97 9.12
CA CYS A 50 0.01 -4.23 10.28
C CYS A 50 -1.03 -4.26 11.41
N THR A 51 -0.64 -3.71 12.55
CA THR A 51 -1.54 -3.37 13.63
C THR A 51 -1.71 -1.86 13.64
N VAL A 52 -2.95 -1.38 13.79
CA VAL A 52 -3.22 0.05 13.89
C VAL A 52 -2.59 0.59 15.18
N GLU A 53 -1.73 1.58 15.05
CA GLU A 53 -0.90 2.07 16.17
C GLU A 53 -1.59 3.20 16.96
N SER A 54 -2.58 3.87 16.37
CA SER A 54 -3.21 5.07 16.93
C SER A 54 -4.69 5.23 16.55
N GLY A 55 -5.41 6.09 17.28
CA GLY A 55 -6.82 6.41 17.03
C GLY A 55 -7.81 5.37 17.56
N ARG A 56 -9.07 5.46 17.11
CA ARG A 56 -10.19 4.66 17.61
C ARG A 56 -10.07 3.15 17.37
N HIS A 57 -9.23 2.74 16.42
CA HIS A 57 -9.03 1.35 16.00
C HIS A 57 -7.70 0.77 16.48
N ARG A 58 -7.04 1.42 17.45
CA ARG A 58 -5.72 0.99 17.94
C ARG A 58 -5.76 -0.47 18.42
N GLY A 59 -4.76 -1.25 17.99
CA GLY A 59 -4.66 -2.68 18.32
C GLY A 59 -5.42 -3.60 17.36
N GLU A 60 -6.27 -3.05 16.49
CA GLU A 60 -6.92 -3.82 15.44
C GLU A 60 -5.96 -4.08 14.26
N ARG A 61 -6.26 -5.11 13.48
CA ARG A 61 -5.50 -5.45 12.29
C ARG A 61 -5.87 -4.54 11.13
N ALA A 62 -4.87 -4.03 10.42
CA ALA A 62 -5.04 -3.23 9.22
C ALA A 62 -4.14 -3.73 8.08
N VAL A 63 -4.42 -3.22 6.87
CA VAL A 63 -3.59 -3.47 5.69
C VAL A 63 -2.70 -2.25 5.48
N GLU A 64 -1.39 -2.44 5.61
CA GLU A 64 -0.40 -1.43 5.26
C GLU A 64 -0.02 -1.51 3.79
N VAL A 65 0.42 -0.38 3.25
CA VAL A 65 0.91 -0.25 1.89
C VAL A 65 2.43 -0.12 1.94
N ARG A 66 3.11 -0.96 1.17
CA ARG A 66 4.56 -0.97 1.08
C ARG A 66 5.04 -0.69 -0.34
N LEU A 67 5.96 0.25 -0.48
CA LEU A 67 6.66 0.56 -1.73
C LEU A 67 8.10 0.06 -1.61
N ASP A 68 8.51 -0.85 -2.49
CA ASP A 68 9.79 -1.56 -2.41
C ASP A 68 10.09 -2.15 -1.00
N GLY A 69 9.06 -2.72 -0.37
CA GLY A 69 9.17 -3.33 0.96
C GLY A 69 9.18 -2.34 2.13
N ARG A 70 9.16 -1.02 1.87
CA ARG A 70 9.06 0.02 2.92
C ARG A 70 7.63 0.47 3.10
N ARG A 71 7.16 0.60 4.34
CA ARG A 71 5.83 1.14 4.65
C ARG A 71 5.74 2.59 4.17
N VAL A 72 4.68 2.90 3.44
CA VAL A 72 4.35 4.25 2.94
C VAL A 72 2.96 4.72 3.35
N GLY A 73 2.33 3.97 4.24
CA GLY A 73 1.03 4.28 4.82
C GLY A 73 0.19 3.02 5.03
N GLU A 74 -1.11 3.22 5.24
CA GLU A 74 -2.06 2.14 5.43
C GLU A 74 -3.43 2.46 4.84
N LEU A 75 -4.19 1.42 4.53
CA LEU A 75 -5.57 1.56 4.09
C LEU A 75 -6.45 1.99 5.27
N THR A 76 -7.50 2.76 4.98
CA THR A 76 -8.54 3.03 5.97
C THR A 76 -9.09 1.73 6.58
N HIS A 77 -9.61 1.80 7.80
CA HIS A 77 -10.13 0.61 8.50
C HIS A 77 -11.18 -0.16 7.68
N LEU A 78 -12.11 0.54 7.03
CA LEU A 78 -13.13 -0.07 6.17
C LEU A 78 -12.51 -0.80 4.98
N MET A 79 -11.51 -0.20 4.32
CA MET A 79 -10.82 -0.83 3.19
C MET A 79 -9.94 -2.01 3.63
N SER A 80 -9.30 -1.89 4.80
CA SER A 80 -8.57 -3.00 5.42
C SER A 80 -9.47 -4.22 5.62
N GLN A 81 -10.68 -4.03 6.16
CA GLN A 81 -11.65 -5.13 6.30
C GLN A 81 -12.09 -5.71 4.94
N ARG A 82 -12.32 -4.84 3.94
CA ARG A 82 -12.74 -5.27 2.60
C ARG A 82 -11.71 -6.16 1.92
N TYR A 83 -10.42 -5.78 1.98
CA TYR A 83 -9.35 -6.52 1.32
C TYR A 83 -8.73 -7.63 2.19
N ALA A 84 -9.05 -7.67 3.48
CA ALA A 84 -8.52 -8.66 4.41
C ALA A 84 -8.60 -10.12 3.92
N PRO A 85 -9.75 -10.61 3.40
CA PRO A 85 -9.83 -12.00 2.93
C PRO A 85 -8.85 -12.30 1.79
N LEU A 86 -8.65 -11.36 0.86
CA LEU A 86 -7.73 -11.51 -0.27
C LEU A 86 -6.28 -11.54 0.19
N VAL A 87 -5.90 -10.61 1.09
CA VAL A 87 -4.55 -10.56 1.66
C VAL A 87 -4.27 -11.86 2.43
N VAL A 88 -5.21 -12.36 3.24
CA VAL A 88 -5.07 -13.67 3.94
C VAL A 88 -4.84 -14.80 2.94
N GLN A 89 -5.70 -14.91 1.91
CA GLN A 89 -5.64 -16.02 0.96
C GLN A 89 -4.32 -16.07 0.19
N LEU A 90 -3.81 -14.91 -0.26
CA LEU A 90 -2.56 -14.83 -1.01
C LEU A 90 -1.34 -15.05 -0.11
N THR A 91 -1.29 -14.43 1.07
CA THR A 91 -0.18 -14.64 2.01
C THR A 91 -0.13 -16.10 2.51
N ALA A 92 -1.27 -16.76 2.72
CA ALA A 92 -1.31 -18.18 3.10
C ALA A 92 -0.73 -19.12 2.03
N ARG A 93 -0.65 -18.67 0.77
CA ARG A 93 -0.02 -19.39 -0.36
C ARG A 93 1.44 -19.01 -0.58
N GLY A 94 2.03 -18.22 0.34
CA GLY A 94 3.38 -17.68 0.18
C GLY A 94 3.51 -16.58 -0.87
N SER A 95 2.39 -16.06 -1.39
CA SER A 95 2.38 -14.97 -2.36
C SER A 95 2.38 -13.61 -1.66
N ARG A 96 2.95 -12.60 -2.32
CA ARG A 96 2.91 -11.20 -1.86
C ARG A 96 1.78 -10.47 -2.59
N PRO A 97 0.70 -10.08 -1.89
CA PRO A 97 -0.40 -9.35 -2.51
C PRO A 97 0.10 -7.98 -2.97
N GLY A 98 -0.18 -7.62 -4.22
CA GLY A 98 0.19 -6.33 -4.77
C GLY A 98 -1.01 -5.55 -5.29
N CYS A 99 -0.84 -4.24 -5.44
CA CYS A 99 -1.80 -3.36 -6.08
C CYS A 99 -1.06 -2.26 -6.86
N ARG A 100 -1.74 -1.63 -7.82
CA ARG A 100 -1.23 -0.43 -8.48
C ARG A 100 -1.67 0.79 -7.69
N ALA A 101 -0.70 1.59 -7.24
CA ALA A 101 -0.91 2.89 -6.63
C ALA A 101 -0.58 4.01 -7.61
N VAL A 102 -1.11 5.20 -7.31
CA VAL A 102 -0.85 6.43 -8.05
C VAL A 102 -0.21 7.41 -7.09
N LEU A 103 0.99 7.88 -7.42
CA LEU A 103 1.62 9.02 -6.77
C LEU A 103 1.29 10.28 -7.57
N GLN A 104 0.94 11.35 -6.87
CA GLN A 104 0.60 12.66 -7.44
C GLN A 104 1.35 13.75 -6.67
N ALA A 105 1.74 14.81 -7.37
CA ALA A 105 2.47 15.96 -6.84
C ALA A 105 1.55 16.95 -6.10
#